data_AF-A0A7X3XRB3-F1
#
_entry.id   AF-A0A7X3XRB3-F1
#
_cell.length_a   1.000
_cell.length_b   1.000
_cell.length_c   1.000
_cell.angle_alpha   90.00
_cell.angle_beta   90.00
_cell.angle_gamma   90.00
#
_symmetry.space_group_name_H-M   'P 1'
#
loop_
_entity.id
_entity.type
_entity.pdbx_description
1 polymer ?
#
loop_
_entity_poly.entity_id
_entity_poly.type
_entity_poly.pdbx_seq_one_letter_code
_entity_poly.pdbx_strand_id
1 'polypeptide(L)'
;MPNRRETTITNELVNILRNMRHGWELETEVNAFIRGNSELDALVIERGREPVGIEAKFATTTNAKNLIKQAETRLVYELEAEYHTSRKTLNNVMAILYPDRFKTMSGRDINPQLRAAEDLQYKLISTLGDTVGHFPKNGWATGTVGDIANALHVGAMPNSQLEQAAAEMELSIDRAAYLLEDAIVDHPAIGTKIETILHQEVFSKDKDDEEEKLNIQTLRMAALIITDAFVFQSSLAGKAEMESVRSLRQLLPTIDYADVIADWNTILKVNYRPIFEDARDLVEALATDDRLVKPILTLLCEAAKDLVDTGIAQIHELSGIVFQKLITDRKYVKANYTLPERCSNDCESRPKLASHCIGTADTPGWKHHLGTLPDLSEGSASNSRRVSIRC
;
A
#
# COMPACT_ATOMS: atom_id res chain seq x y z
N MET A 1 -34.02 -18.18 20.23
CA MET A 1 -33.64 -16.81 20.65
C MET A 1 -32.34 -16.45 19.95
N PRO A 2 -32.11 -15.19 19.57
CA PRO A 2 -30.79 -14.72 19.18
C PRO A 2 -29.80 -14.96 20.33
N ASN A 3 -28.53 -15.06 20.00
CA ASN A 3 -27.53 -15.62 20.91
C ASN A 3 -27.02 -14.55 21.88
N ARG A 4 -27.85 -14.17 22.86
CA ARG A 4 -27.64 -13.09 23.86
C ARG A 4 -26.22 -13.02 24.47
N ARG A 5 -25.51 -14.15 24.49
CA ARG A 5 -24.11 -14.22 24.93
C ARG A 5 -23.14 -13.58 23.94
N GLU A 6 -23.33 -13.75 22.63
CA GLU A 6 -22.57 -13.09 21.56
C GLU A 6 -22.80 -11.58 21.60
N THR A 7 -24.06 -11.10 21.68
CA THR A 7 -24.40 -9.69 21.96
C THR A 7 -23.57 -9.14 23.12
N THR A 8 -23.56 -9.84 24.27
CA THR A 8 -22.86 -9.37 25.47
C THR A 8 -21.35 -9.20 25.22
N ILE A 9 -20.73 -10.07 24.41
CA ILE A 9 -19.30 -9.99 24.09
C ILE A 9 -19.04 -8.88 23.06
N THR A 10 -19.90 -8.74 22.04
CA THR A 10 -19.79 -7.66 21.04
C THR A 10 -19.97 -6.28 21.66
N ASN A 11 -20.87 -6.11 22.62
CA ASN A 11 -21.06 -4.84 23.32
C ASN A 11 -19.81 -4.47 24.14
N GLU A 12 -19.16 -5.45 24.78
CA GLU A 12 -17.86 -5.24 25.45
C GLU A 12 -16.73 -4.95 24.46
N LEU A 13 -16.68 -5.63 23.31
CA LEU A 13 -15.73 -5.34 22.24
C LEU A 13 -15.89 -3.91 21.71
N VAL A 14 -17.10 -3.48 21.40
CA VAL A 14 -17.42 -2.12 20.95
C VAL A 14 -17.04 -1.07 22.00
N ASN A 15 -17.28 -1.35 23.30
CA ASN A 15 -16.84 -0.48 24.38
C ASN A 15 -15.31 -0.39 24.51
N ILE A 16 -14.56 -1.42 24.10
CA ILE A 16 -13.09 -1.33 23.97
C ILE A 16 -12.74 -0.47 22.74
N LEU A 17 -13.26 -0.82 21.56
CA LEU A 17 -12.95 -0.16 20.28
C LEU A 17 -13.23 1.35 20.27
N ARG A 18 -14.35 1.79 20.87
CA ARG A 18 -14.73 3.23 20.98
C ARG A 18 -13.67 4.08 21.70
N ASN A 19 -12.82 3.47 22.52
CA ASN A 19 -11.73 4.13 23.24
C ASN A 19 -10.36 4.02 22.54
N MET A 20 -10.27 3.34 21.39
CA MET A 20 -9.01 3.12 20.67
C MET A 20 -8.72 4.20 19.61
N ARG A 21 -9.74 4.93 19.15
CA ARG A 21 -9.60 5.91 18.08
C ARG A 21 -10.55 7.10 18.25
N HIS A 22 -10.00 8.31 18.20
CA HIS A 22 -10.79 9.54 18.22
C HIS A 22 -11.56 9.72 16.90
N GLY A 23 -12.85 10.07 16.97
CA GLY A 23 -13.70 10.26 15.78
C GLY A 23 -14.38 9.00 15.27
N TRP A 24 -14.33 7.90 16.02
CA TRP A 24 -15.15 6.71 15.79
C TRP A 24 -16.48 6.77 16.53
N GLU A 25 -17.56 6.60 15.78
CA GLU A 25 -18.91 6.35 16.28
C GLU A 25 -19.18 4.85 16.12
N LEU A 26 -19.66 4.19 17.18
CA LEU A 26 -19.94 2.75 17.17
C LEU A 26 -21.28 2.45 17.85
N GLU A 27 -22.07 1.64 17.15
CA GLU A 27 -23.40 1.21 17.54
C GLU A 27 -23.50 -0.32 17.58
N THR A 28 -24.49 -0.86 18.28
CA THR A 28 -24.67 -2.30 18.57
C THR A 28 -26.12 -2.71 18.37
N GLU A 29 -26.37 -3.92 17.85
CA GLU A 29 -27.73 -4.41 17.53
C GLU A 29 -28.48 -3.45 16.58
N VAL A 30 -27.83 -3.13 15.46
CA VAL A 30 -28.18 -2.00 14.56
C VAL A 30 -29.00 -2.45 13.36
N ASN A 31 -30.20 -1.90 13.18
CA ASN A 31 -31.04 -2.14 12.00
C ASN A 31 -30.76 -1.11 10.90
N ALA A 32 -29.53 -1.10 10.39
CA ALA A 32 -28.98 -0.04 9.53
C ALA A 32 -29.51 0.02 8.08
N PHE A 33 -30.43 -0.86 7.68
CA PHE A 33 -30.80 -1.08 6.27
C PHE A 33 -32.25 -0.73 5.94
N ILE A 34 -32.47 -0.04 4.81
CA ILE A 34 -33.79 0.35 4.30
C ILE A 34 -34.66 -0.89 4.00
N ARG A 35 -34.04 -2.02 3.64
CA ARG A 35 -34.73 -3.26 3.25
C ARG A 35 -34.01 -4.50 3.75
N GLY A 36 -34.81 -5.42 4.30
CA GLY A 36 -34.34 -6.62 5.00
C GLY A 36 -34.37 -6.37 6.50
N ASN A 37 -35.11 -7.20 7.24
CA ASN A 37 -35.27 -7.07 8.69
C ASN A 37 -34.04 -7.67 9.41
N SER A 38 -32.87 -7.17 9.04
CA SER A 38 -31.57 -7.83 9.15
C SER A 38 -30.64 -6.97 10.01
N GLU A 39 -30.75 -7.11 11.32
CA GLU A 39 -29.91 -6.42 12.31
C GLU A 39 -28.41 -6.80 12.17
N LEU A 40 -27.48 -5.86 12.37
CA LEU A 40 -26.05 -6.11 12.51
C LEU A 40 -25.67 -6.26 13.99
N ASP A 41 -24.76 -7.18 14.33
CA ASP A 41 -24.27 -7.29 15.71
C ASP A 41 -23.63 -5.96 16.19
N ALA A 42 -22.93 -5.24 15.30
CA ALA A 42 -22.52 -3.84 15.50
C ALA A 42 -22.24 -3.09 14.17
N LEU A 43 -22.09 -1.76 14.23
CA LEU A 43 -21.70 -0.89 13.12
C LEU A 43 -20.61 0.09 13.56
N VAL A 44 -19.60 0.33 12.71
CA VAL A 44 -18.53 1.32 12.91
C VAL A 44 -18.62 2.40 11.87
N ILE A 45 -18.64 3.66 12.32
CA ILE A 45 -18.77 4.86 11.49
C ILE A 45 -17.57 5.78 11.78
N GLU A 46 -16.99 6.36 10.74
CA GLU A 46 -15.93 7.35 10.82
C GLU A 46 -16.17 8.43 9.77
N ARG A 47 -16.16 9.70 10.18
CA ARG A 47 -16.51 10.81 9.28
C ARG A 47 -15.54 10.89 8.08
N GLY A 48 -16.09 10.74 6.87
CA GLY A 48 -15.31 10.75 5.63
C GLY A 48 -14.82 9.37 5.18
N ARG A 49 -15.32 8.28 5.77
CA ARG A 49 -15.01 6.90 5.40
C ARG A 49 -16.28 6.08 5.16
N GLU A 50 -16.14 4.92 4.51
CA GLU A 50 -17.24 3.97 4.42
C GLU A 50 -17.46 3.30 5.77
N PRO A 51 -18.72 3.10 6.22
CA PRO A 51 -19.00 2.39 7.45
C PRO A 51 -18.66 0.90 7.30
N VAL A 52 -18.31 0.27 8.42
CA VAL A 52 -17.98 -1.16 8.48
C VAL A 52 -18.93 -1.87 9.43
N GLY A 53 -19.74 -2.78 8.90
CA GLY A 53 -20.58 -3.64 9.73
C GLY A 53 -19.74 -4.66 10.49
N ILE A 54 -20.17 -5.06 11.67
CA ILE A 54 -19.56 -6.14 12.45
C ILE A 54 -20.57 -7.26 12.60
N GLU A 55 -20.11 -8.49 12.34
CA GLU A 55 -20.86 -9.73 12.50
C GLU A 55 -19.99 -10.71 13.29
N ALA A 56 -20.45 -11.20 14.44
CA ALA A 56 -19.61 -11.89 15.42
C ALA A 56 -20.26 -13.16 15.99
N LYS A 57 -19.57 -14.31 15.87
CA LYS A 57 -20.09 -15.62 16.31
C LYS A 57 -19.04 -16.40 17.12
N PHE A 58 -19.41 -17.44 17.84
CA PHE A 58 -18.39 -18.32 18.47
C PHE A 58 -17.60 -19.14 17.44
N ALA A 59 -16.30 -19.35 17.70
CA ALA A 59 -15.35 -20.06 16.85
C ALA A 59 -15.65 -21.57 16.71
N THR A 60 -16.56 -21.91 15.81
CA THR A 60 -16.84 -23.31 15.40
C THR A 60 -16.82 -23.44 13.88
N THR A 61 -16.50 -24.62 13.34
CA THR A 61 -16.40 -24.85 11.88
C THR A 61 -17.70 -24.55 11.12
N THR A 62 -18.85 -24.75 11.77
CA THR A 62 -20.17 -24.40 11.22
C THR A 62 -20.39 -22.89 11.24
N ASN A 63 -20.11 -22.23 12.38
CA ASN A 63 -20.25 -20.78 12.50
C ASN A 63 -19.33 -20.04 11.54
N ALA A 64 -18.07 -20.47 11.38
CA ALA A 64 -17.12 -19.86 10.45
C ALA A 64 -17.65 -19.85 8.99
N LYS A 65 -18.27 -20.96 8.55
CA LYS A 65 -18.86 -21.04 7.20
C LYS A 65 -20.15 -20.22 7.06
N ASN A 66 -20.98 -20.18 8.10
CA ASN A 66 -22.23 -19.43 8.08
C ASN A 66 -22.00 -17.92 8.20
N LEU A 67 -21.03 -17.50 9.02
CA LEU A 67 -20.69 -16.10 9.27
C LEU A 67 -20.14 -15.39 8.03
N ILE A 68 -19.29 -16.08 7.26
CA ILE A 68 -18.81 -15.55 5.97
C ILE A 68 -20.00 -15.29 5.03
N LYS A 69 -20.92 -16.25 4.87
CA LYS A 69 -22.13 -16.08 4.05
C LYS A 69 -23.05 -14.98 4.55
N GLN A 70 -23.22 -14.89 5.87
CA GLN A 70 -24.04 -13.87 6.52
C GLN A 70 -23.47 -12.47 6.23
N ALA A 71 -22.16 -12.28 6.38
CA ALA A 71 -21.45 -11.05 6.03
C ALA A 71 -21.54 -10.73 4.52
N GLU A 72 -21.28 -11.71 3.64
CA GLU A 72 -21.47 -11.58 2.18
C GLU A 72 -22.87 -11.06 1.83
N THR A 73 -23.93 -11.58 2.47
CA THR A 73 -25.31 -11.13 2.20
C THR A 73 -25.62 -9.72 2.69
N ARG A 74 -24.78 -9.09 3.53
CA ARG A 74 -24.99 -7.68 3.93
C ARG A 74 -24.52 -6.69 2.88
N LEU A 75 -23.55 -7.07 2.04
CA LEU A 75 -22.88 -6.18 1.09
C LEU A 75 -23.79 -5.61 -0.02
N VAL A 76 -24.99 -6.18 -0.17
CA VAL A 76 -25.98 -5.82 -1.19
C VAL A 76 -27.17 -5.02 -0.65
N TYR A 77 -27.22 -4.73 0.66
CA TYR A 77 -28.31 -3.97 1.25
C TYR A 77 -28.03 -2.46 1.26
N GLU A 78 -29.03 -1.67 0.87
CA GLU A 78 -29.03 -0.22 1.00
C GLU A 78 -29.13 0.17 2.48
N LEU A 79 -28.20 1.00 2.94
CA LEU A 79 -28.17 1.61 4.26
C LEU A 79 -29.17 2.77 4.34
N GLU A 80 -29.71 3.01 5.53
CA GLU A 80 -30.53 4.19 5.80
C GLU A 80 -29.76 5.50 5.53
N ALA A 81 -30.51 6.54 5.17
CA ALA A 81 -29.93 7.78 4.64
C ALA A 81 -29.02 8.53 5.65
N GLU A 82 -29.12 8.22 6.94
CA GLU A 82 -28.28 8.78 8.00
C GLU A 82 -26.81 8.32 7.95
N TYR A 83 -26.50 7.17 7.34
CA TYR A 83 -25.14 6.62 7.30
C TYR A 83 -24.25 7.15 6.16
N HIS A 84 -24.76 8.06 5.32
CA HIS A 84 -23.98 8.91 4.38
C HIS A 84 -22.86 8.23 3.56
N THR A 85 -23.10 7.05 2.97
CA THR A 85 -22.08 6.32 2.17
C THR A 85 -22.03 6.74 0.70
N SER A 86 -20.89 6.49 0.04
CA SER A 86 -20.68 6.89 -1.36
C SER A 86 -21.51 6.09 -2.37
N ARG A 87 -21.89 4.85 -2.03
CA ARG A 87 -22.68 3.95 -2.90
C ARG A 87 -24.07 3.60 -2.37
N LYS A 88 -24.49 4.17 -1.25
CA LYS A 88 -25.70 3.81 -0.45
C LYS A 88 -25.74 2.38 0.11
N THR A 89 -25.01 1.43 -0.45
CA THR A 89 -24.85 0.09 0.11
C THR A 89 -23.80 0.07 1.22
N LEU A 90 -23.86 -0.95 2.09
CA LEU A 90 -22.75 -1.27 2.99
C LEU A 90 -21.65 -2.00 2.21
N ASN A 91 -20.47 -1.40 2.07
CA ASN A 91 -19.40 -1.97 1.24
C ASN A 91 -18.40 -2.85 2.00
N ASN A 92 -18.47 -2.91 3.33
CA ASN A 92 -17.50 -3.59 4.19
C ASN A 92 -18.15 -4.25 5.42
N VAL A 93 -17.75 -5.49 5.72
CA VAL A 93 -18.14 -6.23 6.93
C VAL A 93 -16.93 -6.91 7.57
N MET A 94 -16.72 -6.69 8.86
CA MET A 94 -15.79 -7.41 9.69
C MET A 94 -16.49 -8.62 10.34
N ALA A 95 -16.18 -9.81 9.86
CA ALA A 95 -16.57 -11.06 10.49
C ALA A 95 -15.60 -11.39 11.65
N ILE A 96 -16.13 -11.69 12.83
CA ILE A 96 -15.34 -12.00 14.05
C ILE A 96 -15.77 -13.36 14.63
N LEU A 97 -14.78 -14.17 15.02
CA LEU A 97 -14.98 -15.45 15.70
C LEU A 97 -14.39 -15.40 17.12
N TYR A 98 -15.27 -15.39 18.12
CA TYR A 98 -14.90 -15.40 19.53
C TYR A 98 -14.45 -16.80 19.99
N PRO A 99 -13.29 -16.94 20.66
CA PRO A 99 -12.87 -18.18 21.29
C PRO A 99 -13.90 -18.76 22.26
N ASP A 100 -14.03 -20.08 22.29
CA ASP A 100 -15.08 -20.79 23.04
C ASP A 100 -15.08 -20.52 24.56
N ARG A 101 -13.94 -20.09 25.14
CA ARG A 101 -13.85 -19.66 26.56
C ARG A 101 -14.83 -18.54 26.92
N PHE A 102 -15.19 -17.68 25.97
CA PHE A 102 -16.11 -16.58 26.21
C PHE A 102 -17.58 -17.02 26.35
N LYS A 103 -17.92 -18.29 26.06
CA LYS A 103 -19.29 -18.83 26.22
C LYS A 103 -19.75 -18.87 27.69
N THR A 104 -18.86 -19.29 28.60
CA THR A 104 -19.19 -19.62 30.00
C THR A 104 -18.60 -18.64 31.03
N MET A 105 -17.70 -17.76 30.61
CA MET A 105 -17.03 -16.73 31.44
C MET A 105 -18.04 -15.81 32.16
N SER A 106 -17.72 -15.28 33.35
CA SER A 106 -18.61 -14.31 34.01
C SER A 106 -18.54 -12.94 33.33
N GLY A 107 -19.62 -12.16 33.34
CA GLY A 107 -19.74 -10.91 32.56
C GLY A 107 -18.65 -9.88 32.87
N ARG A 108 -18.37 -9.68 34.16
CA ARG A 108 -17.31 -8.81 34.69
C ARG A 108 -15.89 -9.17 34.23
N ASP A 109 -15.67 -10.39 33.76
CA ASP A 109 -14.36 -10.86 33.34
C ASP A 109 -14.19 -10.80 31.80
N ILE A 110 -15.26 -10.53 31.04
CA ILE A 110 -15.21 -10.44 29.56
C ILE A 110 -14.29 -9.31 29.10
N ASN A 111 -14.49 -8.07 29.59
CA ASN A 111 -13.70 -6.91 29.14
C ASN A 111 -12.18 -7.09 29.33
N PRO A 112 -11.65 -7.47 30.52
CA PRO A 112 -10.21 -7.70 30.68
C PRO A 112 -9.71 -8.90 29.86
N GLN A 113 -10.53 -9.95 29.66
CA GLN A 113 -10.14 -11.12 28.86
C GLN A 113 -10.18 -10.85 27.35
N LEU A 114 -11.01 -9.92 26.86
CA LEU A 114 -10.95 -9.41 25.48
C LEU A 114 -9.70 -8.55 25.27
N ARG A 115 -9.38 -7.65 26.20
CA ARG A 115 -8.17 -6.80 26.13
C ARG A 115 -6.87 -7.59 26.14
N ALA A 116 -6.86 -8.76 26.77
CA ALA A 116 -5.73 -9.69 26.83
C ALA A 116 -5.86 -10.90 25.87
N ALA A 117 -6.78 -10.86 24.90
CA ALA A 117 -6.91 -11.91 23.90
C ALA A 117 -5.95 -11.65 22.71
N GLU A 118 -5.15 -12.65 22.38
CA GLU A 118 -4.28 -12.69 21.18
C GLU A 118 -4.81 -13.69 20.13
N ASP A 119 -5.90 -14.41 20.45
CA ASP A 119 -6.49 -15.48 19.66
C ASP A 119 -7.89 -15.15 19.11
N LEU A 120 -8.24 -13.86 19.00
CA LEU A 120 -9.47 -13.44 18.34
C LEU A 120 -9.32 -13.67 16.84
N GLN A 121 -10.22 -14.46 16.25
CA GLN A 121 -10.21 -14.72 14.82
C GLN A 121 -11.06 -13.68 14.09
N TYR A 122 -10.56 -13.14 12.98
CA TYR A 122 -11.27 -12.10 12.23
C TYR A 122 -11.03 -12.19 10.72
N LYS A 123 -11.98 -11.63 9.95
CA LYS A 123 -11.95 -11.59 8.49
C LYS A 123 -12.75 -10.40 7.97
N LEU A 124 -12.07 -9.48 7.29
CA LEU A 124 -12.71 -8.40 6.55
C LEU A 124 -13.23 -8.94 5.22
N ILE A 125 -14.46 -8.55 4.86
CA ILE A 125 -15.17 -8.98 3.65
C ILE A 125 -15.74 -7.71 3.00
N SER A 126 -15.37 -7.45 1.75
CA SER A 126 -15.51 -6.12 1.13
C SER A 126 -15.93 -6.20 -0.33
N THR A 127 -16.70 -5.23 -0.79
CA THR A 127 -17.04 -5.07 -2.22
C THR A 127 -15.90 -4.36 -2.96
N LEU A 128 -15.40 -4.99 -4.03
CA LEU A 128 -14.36 -4.48 -4.94
C LEU A 128 -14.89 -4.60 -6.38
N GLY A 129 -15.18 -3.46 -7.01
CA GLY A 129 -15.97 -3.42 -8.25
C GLY A 129 -17.34 -4.08 -8.06
N ASP A 130 -17.61 -5.12 -8.85
CA ASP A 130 -18.79 -5.99 -8.77
C ASP A 130 -18.50 -7.33 -8.08
N THR A 131 -17.36 -7.46 -7.38
CA THR A 131 -16.88 -8.70 -6.77
C THR A 131 -16.73 -8.60 -5.25
N VAL A 132 -16.83 -9.72 -4.55
CA VAL A 132 -16.54 -9.79 -3.11
C VAL A 132 -15.08 -10.21 -2.90
N GLY A 133 -14.30 -9.34 -2.26
CA GLY A 133 -12.97 -9.63 -1.76
C GLY A 133 -12.98 -10.03 -0.28
N HIS A 134 -11.90 -10.69 0.15
CA HIS A 134 -11.72 -11.11 1.53
C HIS A 134 -10.29 -10.90 2.01
N PHE A 135 -10.12 -10.38 3.22
CA PHE A 135 -8.84 -10.31 3.93
C PHE A 135 -8.92 -11.03 5.29
N PRO A 136 -8.07 -12.06 5.55
CA PRO A 136 -7.17 -12.71 4.60
C PRO A 136 -7.96 -13.53 3.57
N LYS A 137 -7.43 -13.66 2.36
CA LYS A 137 -8.06 -14.43 1.27
C LYS A 137 -8.38 -15.86 1.70
N ASN A 138 -7.38 -16.56 2.23
CA ASN A 138 -7.48 -17.91 2.77
C ASN A 138 -7.59 -17.88 4.30
N GLY A 139 -8.41 -18.77 4.88
CA GLY A 139 -8.54 -18.89 6.34
C GLY A 139 -9.13 -17.65 7.01
N TRP A 140 -8.65 -17.37 8.23
CA TRP A 140 -8.98 -16.24 9.09
C TRP A 140 -7.68 -15.61 9.61
N ALA A 141 -7.66 -14.31 9.86
CA ALA A 141 -6.60 -13.71 10.66
C ALA A 141 -6.81 -14.10 12.14
N THR A 142 -5.76 -14.03 12.95
CA THR A 142 -5.82 -14.29 14.40
C THR A 142 -4.95 -13.25 15.08
N GLY A 143 -5.48 -12.59 16.11
CA GLY A 143 -4.76 -11.52 16.81
C GLY A 143 -5.58 -10.86 17.92
N THR A 144 -5.25 -9.60 18.20
CA THR A 144 -5.81 -8.81 19.30
C THR A 144 -6.98 -7.92 18.88
N VAL A 145 -7.63 -7.29 19.85
CA VAL A 145 -8.59 -6.20 19.60
C VAL A 145 -7.93 -5.01 18.88
N GLY A 146 -6.62 -4.79 19.04
CA GLY A 146 -5.87 -3.77 18.31
C GLY A 146 -5.70 -4.11 16.84
N ASP A 147 -5.47 -5.37 16.50
CA ASP A 147 -5.35 -5.83 15.12
C ASP A 147 -6.71 -5.77 14.41
N ILE A 148 -7.80 -6.07 15.14
CA ILE A 148 -9.18 -5.85 14.68
C ILE A 148 -9.45 -4.36 14.47
N ALA A 149 -9.02 -3.47 15.38
CA ALA A 149 -9.18 -2.02 15.23
C ALA A 149 -8.44 -1.48 14.00
N ASN A 150 -7.21 -1.92 13.76
CA ASN A 150 -6.45 -1.57 12.56
C ASN A 150 -7.15 -2.09 11.29
N ALA A 151 -7.62 -3.33 11.29
CA ALA A 151 -8.32 -3.92 10.15
C ALA A 151 -9.70 -3.28 9.89
N LEU A 152 -10.39 -2.76 10.91
CA LEU A 152 -11.58 -1.91 10.77
C LEU A 152 -11.24 -0.56 10.14
N HIS A 153 -10.15 0.09 10.56
CA HIS A 153 -9.72 1.38 10.00
C HIS A 153 -9.33 1.29 8.52
N VAL A 154 -8.59 0.24 8.13
CA VAL A 154 -8.27 -0.06 6.72
C VAL A 154 -9.53 -0.47 5.96
N GLY A 155 -10.37 -1.32 6.55
CA GLY A 155 -11.65 -1.74 5.95
C GLY A 155 -12.66 -0.61 5.77
N ALA A 156 -12.54 0.50 6.49
CA ALA A 156 -13.36 1.70 6.31
C ALA A 156 -12.95 2.53 5.06
N MET A 157 -11.84 2.19 4.38
CA MET A 157 -11.45 2.89 3.16
C MET A 157 -12.44 2.63 2.01
N PRO A 158 -12.90 3.66 1.28
CA PRO A 158 -13.77 3.46 0.13
C PRO A 158 -12.97 2.89 -1.04
N ASN A 159 -13.09 1.58 -1.30
CA ASN A 159 -12.32 0.88 -2.34
C ASN A 159 -12.34 1.60 -3.70
N SER A 160 -13.49 2.08 -4.15
CA SER A 160 -13.58 2.80 -5.43
C SER A 160 -12.96 4.19 -5.43
N GLN A 161 -12.82 4.86 -4.28
CA GLN A 161 -12.07 6.12 -4.19
C GLN A 161 -10.56 5.85 -4.18
N LEU A 162 -10.10 4.76 -3.58
CA LEU A 162 -8.71 4.31 -3.65
C LEU A 162 -8.33 3.89 -5.08
N GLU A 163 -9.21 3.16 -5.78
CA GLU A 163 -9.03 2.82 -7.20
C GLU A 163 -9.02 4.06 -8.10
N GLN A 164 -9.92 5.01 -7.86
CA GLN A 164 -9.98 6.28 -8.60
C GLN A 164 -8.73 7.14 -8.37
N ALA A 165 -8.35 7.40 -7.11
CA ALA A 165 -7.16 8.20 -6.78
C ALA A 165 -5.88 7.57 -7.36
N ALA A 166 -5.77 6.24 -7.35
CA ALA A 166 -4.64 5.55 -7.98
C ALA A 166 -4.63 5.71 -9.53
N ALA A 167 -5.80 5.78 -10.18
CA ALA A 167 -5.90 6.01 -11.63
C ALA A 167 -5.65 7.48 -12.02
N GLU A 168 -6.09 8.43 -11.20
CA GLU A 168 -5.83 9.86 -11.36
C GLU A 168 -4.34 10.20 -11.14
N MET A 169 -3.69 9.51 -10.20
CA MET A 169 -2.24 9.57 -9.97
C MET A 169 -1.46 8.96 -11.15
N GLU A 170 -1.85 7.78 -11.65
CA GLU A 170 -1.25 7.15 -12.84
C GLU A 170 -1.35 8.06 -14.08
N LEU A 171 -2.53 8.62 -14.36
CA LEU A 171 -2.73 9.58 -15.46
C LEU A 171 -1.88 10.85 -15.31
N SER A 172 -1.63 11.30 -14.09
CA SER A 172 -0.79 12.48 -13.81
C SER A 172 0.69 12.18 -14.00
N ILE A 173 1.14 10.98 -13.62
CA ILE A 173 2.51 10.49 -13.85
C ILE A 173 2.77 10.28 -15.34
N ASP A 174 1.82 9.72 -16.10
CA ASP A 174 1.93 9.57 -17.55
C ASP A 174 2.08 10.93 -18.25
N ARG A 175 1.24 11.92 -17.88
CA ARG A 175 1.34 13.29 -18.39
C ARG A 175 2.67 13.94 -18.05
N ALA A 176 3.18 13.75 -16.84
CA ALA A 176 4.50 14.26 -16.45
C ALA A 176 5.63 13.57 -17.22
N ALA A 177 5.53 12.27 -17.52
CA ALA A 177 6.51 11.56 -18.32
C ALA A 177 6.59 12.09 -19.77
N TYR A 178 5.48 12.49 -20.37
CA TYR A 178 5.48 13.19 -21.67
C TYR A 178 6.09 14.59 -21.60
N LEU A 179 5.83 15.36 -20.53
CA LEU A 179 6.49 16.66 -20.33
C LEU A 179 8.00 16.52 -20.04
N LEU A 180 8.43 15.41 -19.44
CA LEU A 180 9.84 15.06 -19.29
C LEU A 180 10.47 14.69 -20.64
N GLU A 181 9.75 13.98 -21.50
CA GLU A 181 10.17 13.69 -22.88
C GLU A 181 10.36 14.99 -23.69
N ASP A 182 9.39 15.90 -23.69
CA ASP A 182 9.51 17.23 -24.31
C ASP A 182 10.76 18.00 -23.79
N ALA A 183 10.99 18.00 -22.48
CA ALA A 183 12.13 18.68 -21.86
C ALA A 183 13.48 18.03 -22.23
N ILE A 184 13.53 16.72 -22.44
CA ILE A 184 14.74 16.00 -22.82
C ILE A 184 15.04 16.16 -24.32
N VAL A 185 14.02 16.34 -25.17
CA VAL A 185 14.21 16.69 -26.59
C VAL A 185 14.86 18.06 -26.74
N ASP A 186 14.39 19.07 -25.99
CA ASP A 186 15.02 20.41 -25.97
C ASP A 186 16.39 20.40 -25.22
N HIS A 187 16.51 19.60 -24.16
CA HIS A 187 17.67 19.58 -23.27
C HIS A 187 18.13 18.15 -22.89
N PRO A 188 18.83 17.41 -23.77
CA PRO A 188 19.23 16.01 -23.54
C PRO A 188 20.04 15.75 -22.25
N ALA A 189 20.73 16.76 -21.72
CA ALA A 189 21.44 16.69 -20.45
C ALA A 189 20.51 16.39 -19.24
N ILE A 190 19.21 16.69 -19.33
CA ILE A 190 18.21 16.28 -18.33
C ILE A 190 18.11 14.75 -18.29
N GLY A 191 18.06 14.10 -19.46
CA GLY A 191 18.02 12.64 -19.58
C GLY A 191 19.24 11.99 -18.91
N THR A 192 20.45 12.43 -19.26
CA THR A 192 21.71 11.87 -18.69
C THR A 192 21.82 12.08 -17.18
N LYS A 193 21.29 13.17 -16.63
CA LYS A 193 21.16 13.35 -15.17
C LYS A 193 20.21 12.30 -14.58
N ILE A 194 19.02 12.10 -15.16
CA ILE A 194 18.04 11.10 -14.71
C ILE A 194 18.62 9.68 -14.76
N GLU A 195 19.38 9.33 -15.81
CA GLU A 195 20.09 8.04 -15.89
C GLU A 195 21.09 7.85 -14.75
N THR A 196 21.82 8.92 -14.41
CA THR A 196 22.81 8.92 -13.34
C THR A 196 22.15 8.74 -11.97
N ILE A 197 20.97 9.34 -11.74
CA ILE A 197 20.25 9.29 -10.47
C ILE A 197 19.48 7.98 -10.29
N LEU A 198 18.80 7.50 -11.34
CA LEU A 198 17.96 6.28 -11.28
C LEU A 198 18.69 4.99 -11.65
N HIS A 199 19.96 5.09 -12.07
CA HIS A 199 20.80 3.99 -12.54
C HIS A 199 20.12 3.11 -13.61
N GLN A 200 19.36 3.75 -14.49
CA GLN A 200 18.51 3.12 -15.51
C GLN A 200 18.58 3.91 -16.82
N GLU A 201 18.57 3.20 -17.95
CA GLU A 201 18.62 3.79 -19.28
C GLU A 201 17.37 4.67 -19.54
N VAL A 202 17.61 5.93 -19.90
CA VAL A 202 16.62 6.87 -20.46
C VAL A 202 16.75 6.86 -21.98
N PHE A 203 17.97 6.80 -22.50
CA PHE A 203 18.24 6.69 -23.94
C PHE A 203 18.41 5.21 -24.30
N SER A 204 17.42 4.62 -24.98
CA SER A 204 17.46 3.22 -25.41
C SER A 204 17.61 3.10 -26.92
N LYS A 205 18.20 1.98 -27.36
CA LYS A 205 18.33 1.61 -28.77
C LYS A 205 17.82 0.19 -28.98
N ASP A 206 16.76 0.06 -29.76
CA ASP A 206 16.31 -1.24 -30.27
C ASP A 206 17.40 -1.80 -31.19
N LYS A 207 17.59 -3.12 -31.20
CA LYS A 207 18.73 -3.76 -31.90
C LYS A 207 18.69 -3.66 -33.42
N ASP A 208 17.55 -3.24 -33.96
CA ASP A 208 17.25 -3.17 -35.38
C ASP A 208 16.95 -1.73 -35.85
N ASP A 209 16.96 -0.72 -34.95
CA ASP A 209 16.79 0.71 -35.26
C ASP A 209 18.07 1.51 -35.00
N GLU A 210 18.40 2.45 -35.88
CA GLU A 210 19.53 3.39 -35.68
C GLU A 210 19.17 4.60 -34.81
N GLU A 211 17.87 4.83 -34.58
CA GLU A 211 17.33 5.99 -33.84
C GLU A 211 17.24 5.73 -32.33
N GLU A 212 17.64 6.71 -31.54
CA GLU A 212 17.67 6.65 -30.08
C GLU A 212 16.31 7.05 -29.50
N LYS A 213 15.68 6.17 -28.72
CA LYS A 213 14.32 6.36 -28.20
C LYS A 213 14.34 6.63 -26.70
N LEU A 214 13.38 7.42 -26.23
CA LEU A 214 13.24 7.71 -24.80
C LEU A 214 12.47 6.59 -24.08
N ASN A 215 13.07 6.07 -23.02
CA ASN A 215 12.48 5.05 -22.16
C ASN A 215 11.47 5.70 -21.20
N ILE A 216 10.23 5.82 -21.67
CA ILE A 216 9.11 6.41 -20.93
C ILE A 216 8.92 5.79 -19.53
N GLN A 217 9.26 4.51 -19.31
CA GLN A 217 9.14 3.91 -17.96
C GLN A 217 10.13 4.51 -16.95
N THR A 218 11.35 4.88 -17.39
CA THR A 218 12.31 5.59 -16.55
C THR A 218 11.83 7.01 -16.23
N LEU A 219 11.15 7.68 -17.17
CA LEU A 219 10.55 9.01 -16.96
C LEU A 219 9.32 8.96 -16.03
N ARG A 220 8.46 7.95 -16.18
CA ARG A 220 7.37 7.65 -15.22
C ARG A 220 7.91 7.40 -13.82
N MET A 221 9.05 6.73 -13.69
CA MET A 221 9.69 6.47 -12.39
C MET A 221 10.23 7.76 -11.76
N ALA A 222 10.86 8.65 -12.54
CA ALA A 222 11.29 9.97 -12.07
C ALA A 222 10.10 10.81 -11.55
N ALA A 223 9.01 10.89 -12.33
CA ALA A 223 7.79 11.59 -11.94
C ALA A 223 7.15 10.98 -10.68
N LEU A 224 7.11 9.66 -10.56
CA LEU A 224 6.58 8.95 -9.40
C LEU A 224 7.40 9.22 -8.12
N ILE A 225 8.73 9.23 -8.19
CA ILE A 225 9.62 9.54 -7.05
C ILE A 225 9.40 10.98 -6.56
N ILE A 226 9.29 11.95 -7.49
CA ILE A 226 8.95 13.35 -7.16
C ILE A 226 7.57 13.44 -6.49
N THR A 227 6.58 12.70 -6.99
CA THR A 227 5.22 12.68 -6.42
C THR A 227 5.20 12.09 -5.00
N ASP A 228 5.88 10.96 -4.79
CA ASP A 228 5.97 10.29 -3.50
C ASP A 228 6.66 11.20 -2.46
N ALA A 229 7.73 11.90 -2.82
CA ALA A 229 8.37 12.90 -1.98
C ALA A 229 7.42 14.04 -1.57
N PHE A 230 6.54 14.52 -2.46
CA PHE A 230 5.48 15.48 -2.10
C PHE A 230 4.46 14.89 -1.11
N VAL A 231 4.00 13.65 -1.29
CA VAL A 231 3.08 12.99 -0.34
C VAL A 231 3.74 12.84 1.04
N PHE A 232 5.02 12.44 1.08
CA PHE A 232 5.80 12.39 2.32
C PHE A 232 5.96 13.77 2.96
N GLN A 233 6.31 14.82 2.19
CA GLN A 233 6.41 16.21 2.67
C GLN A 233 5.12 16.64 3.36
N SER A 234 3.96 16.35 2.77
CA SER A 234 2.67 16.75 3.33
C SER A 234 2.37 16.11 4.70
N SER A 235 3.01 14.98 5.01
CA SER A 235 2.92 14.33 6.32
C SER A 235 3.95 14.84 7.34
N LEU A 236 5.02 15.48 6.87
CA LEU A 236 6.14 15.95 7.69
C LEU A 236 5.93 17.41 8.11
N ALA A 237 5.37 18.24 7.22
CA ALA A 237 5.02 19.63 7.46
C ALA A 237 4.33 19.86 8.81
N GLY A 238 4.85 20.79 9.61
CA GLY A 238 4.26 21.16 10.91
C GLY A 238 4.54 20.21 12.07
N LYS A 239 5.34 19.15 11.90
CA LYS A 239 5.94 18.40 13.04
C LYS A 239 7.07 19.21 13.68
N ALA A 240 7.41 18.94 14.94
CA ALA A 240 8.38 19.72 15.73
C ALA A 240 9.80 19.85 15.12
N GLU A 241 10.23 18.90 14.29
CA GLU A 241 11.53 18.94 13.58
C GLU A 241 11.41 19.49 12.14
N MET A 242 10.19 19.87 11.74
CA MET A 242 9.76 20.17 10.37
C MET A 242 8.79 21.38 10.32
N GLU A 243 8.81 22.25 11.35
CA GLU A 243 7.85 23.37 11.48
C GLU A 243 7.92 24.38 10.32
N SER A 244 9.09 24.51 9.70
CA SER A 244 9.32 25.37 8.53
C SER A 244 9.05 24.70 7.18
N VAL A 245 8.75 23.40 7.14
CA VAL A 245 8.41 22.67 5.90
C VAL A 245 6.96 22.98 5.54
N ARG A 246 6.70 23.49 4.33
CA ARG A 246 5.34 23.84 3.91
C ARG A 246 4.52 22.59 3.62
N SER A 247 3.23 22.66 3.91
CA SER A 247 2.25 21.71 3.36
C SER A 247 2.05 21.98 1.86
N LEU A 248 1.63 20.96 1.10
CA LEU A 248 1.37 21.11 -0.34
C LEU A 248 0.34 22.22 -0.65
N ARG A 249 -0.64 22.41 0.25
CA ARG A 249 -1.66 23.47 0.16
C ARG A 249 -1.09 24.88 0.33
N GLN A 250 0.08 25.04 0.96
CA GLN A 250 0.81 26.32 1.05
C GLN A 250 1.81 26.49 -0.10
N LEU A 251 2.43 25.40 -0.57
CA LEU A 251 3.45 25.41 -1.61
C LEU A 251 2.85 25.59 -3.01
N LEU A 252 1.79 24.85 -3.35
CA LEU A 252 1.22 24.79 -4.70
C LEU A 252 0.88 26.17 -5.33
N PRO A 253 0.25 27.13 -4.63
CA PRO A 253 -0.11 28.43 -5.23
C PRO A 253 1.09 29.28 -5.68
N THR A 254 2.29 29.01 -5.15
CA THR A 254 3.53 29.73 -5.49
C THR A 254 4.62 28.81 -6.04
N ILE A 255 4.30 27.56 -6.40
CA ILE A 255 5.29 26.49 -6.57
C ILE A 255 6.41 26.85 -7.54
N ASP A 256 7.64 26.67 -7.09
CA ASP A 256 8.87 26.93 -7.81
C ASP A 256 9.91 25.88 -7.41
N TYR A 257 10.86 25.55 -8.27
CA TYR A 257 11.85 24.52 -7.96
C TYR A 257 12.73 24.94 -6.76
N ALA A 258 13.09 26.22 -6.64
CA ALA A 258 13.92 26.68 -5.52
C ALA A 258 13.21 26.51 -4.17
N ASP A 259 11.88 26.65 -4.16
CA ASP A 259 11.04 26.45 -2.98
C ASP A 259 10.92 24.95 -2.60
N VAL A 260 10.72 24.08 -3.59
CA VAL A 260 10.71 22.61 -3.40
C VAL A 260 12.05 22.14 -2.82
N ILE A 261 13.15 22.58 -3.42
CA ILE A 261 14.53 22.24 -3.02
C ILE A 261 14.85 22.78 -1.61
N ALA A 262 14.33 23.93 -1.20
CA ALA A 262 14.53 24.48 0.14
C ALA A 262 13.80 23.67 1.24
N ASP A 263 12.56 23.26 0.96
CA ASP A 263 11.77 22.42 1.87
C ASP A 263 12.39 21.02 2.00
N TRP A 264 12.81 20.41 0.89
CA TRP A 264 13.40 19.07 0.88
C TRP A 264 14.82 19.03 1.47
N ASN A 265 15.66 20.05 1.25
CA ASN A 265 16.92 20.20 1.98
C ASN A 265 16.73 20.50 3.48
N THR A 266 15.52 20.83 3.93
CA THR A 266 15.19 20.84 5.36
C THR A 266 14.84 19.44 5.86
N ILE A 267 14.01 18.70 5.13
CA ILE A 267 13.63 17.31 5.43
C ILE A 267 14.87 16.37 5.50
N LEU A 268 15.83 16.54 4.58
CA LEU A 268 17.05 15.73 4.50
C LEU A 268 17.95 15.81 5.74
N LYS A 269 17.87 16.89 6.53
CA LYS A 269 18.63 17.05 7.79
C LYS A 269 18.17 16.06 8.87
N VAL A 270 16.96 15.52 8.74
CA VAL A 270 16.30 14.62 9.71
C VAL A 270 16.31 13.16 9.21
N ASN A 271 17.33 12.78 8.42
CA ASN A 271 17.61 11.41 7.97
C ASN A 271 16.58 10.76 7.01
N TYR A 272 15.73 11.54 6.34
CA TYR A 272 14.81 11.06 5.29
C TYR A 272 15.49 10.84 3.91
N ARG A 273 16.78 10.49 3.91
CA ARG A 273 17.64 10.42 2.73
C ARG A 273 17.15 9.50 1.60
N PRO A 274 16.68 8.25 1.85
CA PRO A 274 16.35 7.28 0.79
C PRO A 274 15.17 7.64 -0.14
N ILE A 275 14.48 8.76 0.12
CA ILE A 275 13.36 9.26 -0.69
C ILE A 275 13.70 10.66 -1.23
N PHE A 276 14.22 11.53 -0.37
CA PHE A 276 14.40 12.95 -0.70
C PHE A 276 15.72 13.30 -1.39
N GLU A 277 16.73 12.41 -1.44
CA GLU A 277 17.95 12.69 -2.22
C GLU A 277 17.68 12.50 -3.72
N ASP A 278 17.26 11.29 -4.13
CA ASP A 278 16.86 11.01 -5.51
C ASP A 278 15.82 12.02 -6.01
N ALA A 279 14.78 12.31 -5.23
CA ALA A 279 13.75 13.29 -5.60
C ALA A 279 14.33 14.71 -5.78
N ARG A 280 15.16 15.20 -4.86
CA ARG A 280 15.81 16.52 -4.98
C ARG A 280 16.67 16.59 -6.23
N ASP A 281 17.50 15.58 -6.46
CA ASP A 281 18.47 15.57 -7.55
C ASP A 281 17.77 15.47 -8.92
N LEU A 282 16.61 14.79 -8.98
CA LEU A 282 15.72 14.84 -10.14
C LEU A 282 15.18 16.25 -10.37
N VAL A 283 14.73 16.97 -9.34
CA VAL A 283 14.23 18.36 -9.48
C VAL A 283 15.36 19.33 -9.89
N GLU A 284 16.60 19.13 -9.40
CA GLU A 284 17.79 19.85 -9.88
C GLU A 284 18.21 19.44 -11.32
N ALA A 285 17.76 18.28 -11.80
CA ALA A 285 17.80 17.96 -13.22
C ALA A 285 16.76 18.73 -14.02
N LEU A 286 15.51 18.77 -13.56
CA LEU A 286 14.41 19.45 -14.27
C LEU A 286 14.63 20.97 -14.35
N ALA A 287 15.21 21.58 -13.32
CA ALA A 287 15.58 23.00 -13.28
C ALA A 287 16.66 23.42 -14.31
N THR A 288 17.05 22.53 -15.23
CA THR A 288 17.77 22.89 -16.46
C THR A 288 16.85 23.52 -17.51
N ASP A 289 15.53 23.29 -17.41
CA ASP A 289 14.49 23.83 -18.29
C ASP A 289 13.52 24.72 -17.48
N ASP A 290 13.74 26.05 -17.52
CA ASP A 290 12.89 27.06 -16.88
C ASP A 290 11.43 27.07 -17.41
N ARG A 291 11.17 26.53 -18.61
CA ARG A 291 9.84 26.48 -19.25
C ARG A 291 9.02 25.32 -18.72
N LEU A 292 9.60 24.12 -18.57
CA LEU A 292 8.86 22.90 -18.22
C LEU A 292 8.99 22.47 -16.76
N VAL A 293 10.02 22.90 -16.02
CA VAL A 293 10.17 22.54 -14.60
C VAL A 293 8.93 22.91 -13.77
N LYS A 294 8.39 24.12 -13.94
CA LYS A 294 7.22 24.59 -13.16
C LYS A 294 5.93 23.85 -13.53
N PRO A 295 5.55 23.68 -14.81
CA PRO A 295 4.45 22.80 -15.21
C PRO A 295 4.53 21.38 -14.64
N ILE A 296 5.70 20.73 -14.71
CA ILE A 296 5.89 19.36 -14.19
C ILE A 296 5.71 19.34 -12.67
N LEU A 297 6.39 20.24 -11.93
CA LEU A 297 6.25 20.31 -10.47
C LEU A 297 4.83 20.63 -10.03
N THR A 298 4.10 21.48 -10.78
CA THR A 298 2.70 21.83 -10.48
C THR A 298 1.82 20.59 -10.60
N LEU A 299 1.87 19.88 -11.73
CA LEU A 299 1.10 18.66 -12.00
C LEU A 299 1.34 17.56 -10.95
N LEU A 300 2.60 17.34 -10.57
CA LEU A 300 2.96 16.30 -9.59
C LEU A 300 2.61 16.71 -8.16
N CYS A 301 2.72 18.00 -7.81
CA CYS A 301 2.26 18.52 -6.54
C CYS A 301 0.72 18.52 -6.44
N GLU A 302 -0.01 18.77 -7.53
CA GLU A 302 -1.47 18.64 -7.60
C GLU A 302 -1.90 17.19 -7.35
N ALA A 303 -1.33 16.22 -8.08
CA ALA A 303 -1.61 14.80 -7.89
C ALA A 303 -1.35 14.33 -6.44
N ALA A 304 -0.21 14.73 -5.85
CA ALA A 304 0.11 14.44 -4.46
C ALA A 304 -0.86 15.12 -3.47
N LYS A 305 -1.25 16.38 -3.73
CA LYS A 305 -2.16 17.17 -2.88
C LYS A 305 -3.59 16.67 -2.94
N ASP A 306 -4.07 16.22 -4.08
CA ASP A 306 -5.42 15.65 -4.23
C ASP A 306 -5.49 14.27 -3.57
N LEU A 307 -4.47 13.42 -3.77
CA LEU A 307 -4.30 12.17 -3.03
C LEU A 307 -4.31 12.39 -1.50
N VAL A 308 -3.57 13.36 -0.98
CA VAL A 308 -3.56 13.68 0.46
C VAL A 308 -4.93 14.19 0.94
N ASP A 309 -5.58 15.09 0.19
CA ASP A 309 -6.90 15.63 0.54
C ASP A 309 -8.00 14.55 0.60
N THR A 310 -7.83 13.38 -0.06
CA THR A 310 -8.78 12.25 0.10
C THR A 310 -8.79 11.64 1.50
N GLY A 311 -7.71 11.79 2.28
CA GLY A 311 -7.53 11.09 3.56
C GLY A 311 -7.37 9.57 3.46
N ILE A 312 -7.22 9.02 2.25
CA ILE A 312 -6.99 7.58 1.97
C ILE A 312 -5.53 7.20 2.26
N ALA A 313 -4.59 8.13 2.04
CA ALA A 313 -3.17 7.87 2.24
C ALA A 313 -2.76 7.83 3.72
N GLN A 314 -2.70 6.62 4.31
CA GLN A 314 -1.45 6.29 4.99
C GLN A 314 -0.41 6.07 3.89
N ILE A 315 0.56 6.99 3.80
CA ILE A 315 1.46 7.24 2.65
C ILE A 315 1.96 5.94 1.98
N HIS A 316 2.40 4.98 2.80
CA HIS A 316 3.01 3.74 2.36
C HIS A 316 2.05 2.77 1.65
N GLU A 317 0.74 2.85 1.90
CA GLU A 317 -0.25 1.92 1.34
C GLU A 317 -0.55 2.25 -0.14
N LEU A 318 -0.94 3.50 -0.44
CA LEU A 318 -1.33 3.86 -1.80
C LEU A 318 -0.13 4.03 -2.73
N SER A 319 0.99 4.61 -2.27
CA SER A 319 2.25 4.57 -3.02
C SER A 319 2.61 3.11 -3.33
N GLY A 320 2.49 2.18 -2.37
CA GLY A 320 2.72 0.75 -2.58
C GLY A 320 1.82 0.10 -3.65
N ILE A 321 0.58 0.56 -3.82
CA ILE A 321 -0.36 0.08 -4.85
C ILE A 321 -0.04 0.69 -6.22
N VAL A 322 0.27 1.99 -6.28
CA VAL A 322 0.63 2.69 -7.52
C VAL A 322 2.00 2.23 -8.03
N PHE A 323 2.99 2.05 -7.17
CA PHE A 323 4.25 1.35 -7.48
C PHE A 323 4.00 -0.04 -8.09
N GLN A 324 3.05 -0.82 -7.56
CA GLN A 324 2.73 -2.16 -8.09
C GLN A 324 2.04 -2.16 -9.46
N LYS A 325 1.32 -1.09 -9.82
CA LYS A 325 0.73 -0.92 -11.16
C LYS A 325 1.77 -0.41 -12.18
N LEU A 326 2.53 0.61 -11.80
CA LEU A 326 3.45 1.32 -12.71
C LEU A 326 4.73 0.53 -13.01
N ILE A 327 5.24 -0.25 -12.06
CA ILE A 327 6.57 -0.87 -12.17
C ILE A 327 6.50 -2.29 -12.76
N THR A 328 6.96 -2.42 -14.00
CA THR A 328 7.07 -3.73 -14.67
C THR A 328 8.31 -4.56 -14.25
N ASP A 329 9.49 -3.96 -14.01
CA ASP A 329 10.65 -4.67 -13.41
C ASP A 329 10.96 -4.16 -11.98
N ARG A 330 10.98 -5.08 -11.03
CA ARG A 330 10.82 -4.84 -9.58
C ARG A 330 12.14 -4.70 -8.81
N LYS A 331 13.28 -4.61 -9.51
CA LYS A 331 14.62 -4.72 -8.88
C LYS A 331 15.06 -3.46 -8.14
N TYR A 332 14.87 -2.27 -8.71
CA TYR A 332 15.37 -1.02 -8.13
C TYR A 332 14.58 -0.61 -6.89
N VAL A 333 13.25 -0.48 -7.03
CA VAL A 333 12.36 0.08 -6.00
C VAL A 333 12.27 -0.79 -4.74
N LYS A 334 12.67 -2.06 -4.77
CA LYS A 334 12.80 -2.87 -3.54
C LYS A 334 13.93 -2.42 -2.60
N ALA A 335 14.96 -1.71 -3.08
CA ALA A 335 16.09 -1.30 -2.25
C ALA A 335 15.77 -0.11 -1.36
N ASN A 336 15.12 0.94 -1.91
CA ASN A 336 14.88 2.20 -1.20
C ASN A 336 13.61 2.16 -0.31
N TYR A 337 12.69 1.22 -0.56
CA TYR A 337 11.35 1.19 0.05
C TYR A 337 11.14 0.08 1.10
N THR A 338 12.13 -0.75 1.39
CA THR A 338 12.12 -1.58 2.61
C THR A 338 12.81 -0.86 3.76
N LEU A 339 12.03 -0.36 4.72
CA LEU A 339 12.58 0.07 6.01
C LEU A 339 13.33 -1.11 6.65
N PRO A 340 14.53 -0.89 7.24
CA PRO A 340 15.11 -1.85 8.17
C PRO A 340 14.15 -2.07 9.34
N GLU A 341 14.00 -3.32 9.77
CA GLU A 341 13.33 -3.62 11.03
C GLU A 341 14.05 -2.92 12.19
N ARG A 342 13.32 -2.63 13.27
CA ARG A 342 13.82 -1.82 14.38
C ARG A 342 15.03 -2.49 15.05
N CYS A 343 16.23 -1.94 14.83
CA CYS A 343 17.41 -2.24 15.63
C CYS A 343 17.28 -1.65 17.05
N SER A 344 16.37 -2.20 17.85
CA SER A 344 16.30 -1.96 19.29
C SER A 344 17.20 -2.95 20.03
N ASN A 345 18.33 -2.46 20.52
CA ASN A 345 19.14 -2.97 21.63
C ASN A 345 19.52 -4.47 21.60
N ASP A 346 20.74 -4.79 21.15
CA ASP A 346 21.83 -5.15 22.08
C ASP A 346 23.10 -5.63 21.35
N CYS A 347 24.22 -4.93 21.58
CA CYS A 347 25.59 -5.45 21.70
C CYS A 347 26.60 -4.30 21.92
N GLU A 348 27.15 -4.18 23.12
CA GLU A 348 28.33 -3.34 23.39
C GLU A 348 29.65 -4.00 22.96
N SER A 349 30.76 -3.29 23.16
CA SER A 349 32.18 -3.68 23.05
C SER A 349 32.87 -3.55 21.68
N ARG A 350 33.66 -2.46 21.60
CA ARG A 350 34.82 -2.24 20.69
C ARG A 350 36.02 -3.12 21.15
N PRO A 351 37.15 -3.28 20.39
CA PRO A 351 37.69 -2.32 19.41
C PRO A 351 38.47 -2.84 18.16
N LYS A 352 38.76 -1.90 17.25
CA LYS A 352 39.94 -1.80 16.36
C LYS A 352 40.41 -3.05 15.58
N LEU A 353 40.35 -2.94 14.25
CA LEU A 353 41.57 -2.93 13.43
C LEU A 353 41.35 -2.06 12.18
N ALA A 354 42.41 -1.79 11.40
CA ALA A 354 42.38 -0.81 10.32
C ALA A 354 43.22 -1.26 9.11
N SER A 355 43.12 -0.47 8.04
CA SER A 355 44.07 -0.30 6.93
C SER A 355 44.05 -1.29 5.73
N HIS A 356 43.92 -0.64 4.55
CA HIS A 356 44.79 -0.75 3.37
C HIS A 356 44.65 -1.90 2.36
N CYS A 357 45.15 -1.59 1.15
CA CYS A 357 45.30 -2.43 -0.05
C CYS A 357 43.95 -2.79 -0.73
N ILE A 358 43.65 -2.47 -2.00
CA ILE A 358 44.47 -2.21 -3.22
C ILE A 358 45.37 -3.38 -3.60
N GLY A 359 45.12 -4.00 -4.76
CA GLY A 359 46.16 -4.77 -5.47
C GLY A 359 45.71 -5.98 -6.28
N THR A 360 45.46 -5.75 -7.58
CA THR A 360 45.83 -6.63 -8.72
C THR A 360 45.28 -8.07 -8.82
N ALA A 361 45.26 -8.57 -10.05
CA ALA A 361 44.89 -9.96 -10.38
C ALA A 361 46.10 -10.89 -10.34
N ASP A 362 45.86 -12.21 -10.29
CA ASP A 362 46.37 -13.11 -11.33
C ASP A 362 45.71 -14.50 -11.28
N THR A 363 45.83 -15.25 -12.37
CA THR A 363 45.56 -16.71 -12.43
C THR A 363 46.81 -17.41 -13.01
N PRO A 364 47.09 -18.68 -12.66
CA PRO A 364 46.77 -19.73 -13.64
C PRO A 364 46.57 -21.17 -13.08
N GLY A 365 45.39 -21.75 -13.31
CA GLY A 365 45.12 -23.17 -13.66
C GLY A 365 45.69 -24.37 -12.87
N TRP A 366 45.16 -25.57 -13.20
CA TRP A 366 45.81 -26.89 -13.36
C TRP A 366 44.74 -27.91 -13.87
N LYS A 367 45.11 -29.14 -14.26
CA LYS A 367 44.25 -30.11 -14.99
C LYS A 367 44.31 -31.56 -14.44
N HIS A 368 43.39 -32.43 -14.90
CA HIS A 368 43.35 -33.91 -14.78
C HIS A 368 42.99 -34.44 -13.36
N HIS A 369 42.42 -35.63 -13.09
CA HIS A 369 41.75 -36.76 -13.82
C HIS A 369 41.14 -37.75 -12.76
N LEU A 370 40.29 -38.77 -12.97
CA LEU A 370 39.51 -39.37 -14.08
C LEU A 370 38.37 -40.26 -13.48
N GLY A 371 37.43 -40.79 -14.30
CA GLY A 371 36.51 -41.90 -13.95
C GLY A 371 35.00 -41.56 -14.09
N THR A 372 34.29 -41.94 -15.16
CA THR A 372 33.70 -43.26 -15.57
C THR A 372 32.33 -43.59 -14.97
N LEU A 373 31.36 -43.78 -15.86
CA LEU A 373 29.97 -44.25 -15.62
C LEU A 373 29.93 -45.77 -15.28
N PRO A 374 28.74 -46.32 -14.98
CA PRO A 374 28.12 -47.15 -16.03
C PRO A 374 26.71 -46.71 -16.46
N ASP A 375 26.38 -47.17 -17.67
CA ASP A 375 25.19 -46.90 -18.47
C ASP A 375 24.01 -47.84 -18.14
N LEU A 376 22.78 -47.47 -18.51
CA LEU A 376 21.68 -48.39 -18.79
C LEU A 376 20.62 -47.71 -19.70
N SER A 377 20.54 -48.19 -20.94
CA SER A 377 19.43 -47.97 -21.88
C SER A 377 18.21 -48.88 -21.50
N GLU A 378 17.05 -48.95 -22.19
CA GLU A 378 16.68 -48.61 -23.58
C GLU A 378 15.13 -48.57 -23.76
N GLY A 379 14.66 -48.22 -24.96
CA GLY A 379 13.24 -48.31 -25.39
C GLY A 379 12.50 -46.96 -25.32
N SER A 380 12.03 -46.31 -26.40
CA SER A 380 11.22 -46.78 -27.55
C SER A 380 9.78 -47.20 -27.15
N ALA A 381 8.71 -46.87 -27.90
CA ALA A 381 8.64 -46.36 -29.26
C ALA A 381 7.46 -45.36 -29.50
N SER A 382 7.40 -44.84 -30.72
CA SER A 382 6.41 -43.89 -31.25
C SER A 382 4.96 -44.39 -31.29
N ASN A 383 4.00 -43.45 -31.29
CA ASN A 383 3.00 -43.42 -32.36
C ASN A 383 2.51 -41.99 -32.66
N SER A 384 1.82 -41.82 -33.79
CA SER A 384 1.33 -40.53 -34.30
C SER A 384 -0.19 -40.46 -34.37
N ARG A 385 -0.74 -39.25 -34.47
CA ARG A 385 -1.74 -38.87 -35.49
C ARG A 385 -2.04 -37.37 -35.48
N ARG A 386 -2.04 -36.76 -36.67
CA ARG A 386 -2.84 -35.56 -36.96
C ARG A 386 -4.27 -35.99 -37.27
N VAL A 387 -5.25 -35.23 -36.80
CA VAL A 387 -6.55 -35.03 -37.47
C VAL A 387 -6.81 -33.53 -37.46
N SER A 388 -7.55 -33.00 -38.45
CA SER A 388 -7.67 -31.56 -38.69
C SER A 388 -8.95 -31.23 -39.48
N ILE A 389 -9.31 -29.94 -39.48
CA ILE A 389 -10.24 -29.24 -40.40
C ILE A 389 -11.76 -29.33 -40.10
N ARG A 390 -12.33 -28.14 -39.78
CA ARG A 390 -13.74 -27.68 -39.99
C ARG A 390 -14.86 -28.29 -39.15
N CYS A 391 -16.04 -27.64 -39.03
CA CYS A 391 -16.48 -26.36 -39.63
C CYS A 391 -15.81 -25.12 -39.03
#